data_AF-A0A950G3W0-F1
#
_entry.id   AF-A0A950G3W0-F1
#
_cell.length_a   1.000
_cell.length_b   1.000
_cell.length_c   1.000
_cell.angle_alpha   90.00
_cell.angle_beta   90.00
_cell.angle_gamma   90.00
#
_symmetry.space_group_name_H-M   'P 1'
#
loop_
_entity.id
_entity.type
_entity.pdbx_description
1 polymer ?
#
loop_
_entity_poly.entity_id
_entity_poly.type
_entity_poly.pdbx_seq_one_letter_code
_entity_poly.pdbx_strand_id
1 'polypeptide(L)' 'MMLPLEPAMLNKALIDPFAMLLNPDDVVREVERSERLRRLHRRVYHPLDKPLLDRVGARRQADLDELADGEHLEAGW' A
#
# COMPACT_ATOMS: atom_id res chain seq x y z
N MET A 1 -34.35 -24.39 6.33
CA MET A 1 -33.87 -23.28 7.19
C MET A 1 -32.60 -22.76 6.56
N MET A 2 -32.65 -21.56 5.97
CA MET A 2 -31.50 -20.93 5.32
C MET A 2 -30.79 -20.11 6.39
N LEU A 3 -29.59 -20.54 6.79
CA LEU A 3 -28.74 -19.73 7.68
C LEU A 3 -28.46 -18.41 6.95
N PRO A 4 -28.66 -17.23 7.57
CA PRO A 4 -28.18 -16.00 6.97
C PRO A 4 -26.67 -16.17 6.79
N LEU A 5 -26.21 -16.08 5.55
CA LEU A 5 -24.81 -15.83 5.27
C LEU A 5 -24.56 -14.45 5.87
N GLU A 6 -24.06 -14.42 7.12
CA GLU A 6 -23.44 -13.24 7.71
C GLU A 6 -22.63 -12.59 6.59
N PRO A 7 -22.93 -11.34 6.18
CA PRO A 7 -22.27 -10.72 5.05
C PRO A 7 -20.80 -10.73 5.39
N ALA A 8 -20.08 -11.70 4.80
CA ALA A 8 -18.71 -12.02 5.10
C ALA A 8 -17.98 -10.69 5.09
N MET A 9 -17.56 -10.25 6.28
CA MET A 9 -17.02 -8.94 6.59
C MET A 9 -16.35 -8.37 5.36
N LEU A 10 -17.13 -7.63 4.58
CA LEU A 10 -16.67 -7.03 3.36
C LEU A 10 -15.69 -5.99 3.84
N ASN A 11 -14.41 -6.34 3.82
CA ASN A 11 -13.39 -5.53 4.47
C ASN A 11 -13.49 -4.17 3.83
N LYS A 12 -14.08 -3.21 4.55
CA LYS A 12 -14.47 -1.90 3.99
C LYS A 12 -13.24 -1.18 3.45
N ALA A 13 -12.06 -1.49 4.00
CA ALA A 13 -10.76 -1.03 3.54
C ALA A 13 -10.35 -1.58 2.15
N LEU A 14 -10.92 -2.69 1.67
CA LEU A 14 -10.73 -3.18 0.29
C LEU A 14 -11.66 -2.49 -0.71
N ILE A 15 -12.72 -1.83 -0.24
CA ILE A 15 -13.73 -1.18 -1.10
C ILE A 15 -13.54 0.33 -1.18
N ASP A 16 -13.04 0.92 -0.11
CA ASP A 16 -12.79 2.35 -0.03
C ASP A 16 -11.48 2.59 0.72
N PRO A 17 -10.44 3.13 0.05
CA PRO A 17 -9.13 3.35 0.64
C PRO A 17 -9.16 4.33 1.82
N PHE A 18 -10.19 5.16 1.92
CA PHE A 18 -10.33 6.18 2.97
C PHE A 18 -11.40 5.82 4.01
N ALA A 19 -12.06 4.67 3.89
CA ALA A 19 -13.12 4.27 4.81
C ALA A 19 -12.68 4.25 6.29
N MET A 20 -11.39 3.98 6.54
CA MET A 20 -10.80 4.00 7.89
C MET A 20 -10.73 5.40 8.49
N LEU A 21 -10.68 6.45 7.66
CA LEU A 21 -10.60 7.84 8.11
C LEU A 21 -11.94 8.38 8.64
N LEU A 22 -13.05 7.72 8.30
CA LEU A 22 -14.38 8.15 8.73
C LEU A 22 -14.61 7.95 10.23
N ASN A 23 -13.96 6.94 10.83
CA ASN A 23 -14.10 6.59 12.25
C ASN A 23 -12.72 6.16 12.82
N PRO A 24 -11.80 7.11 13.07
CA PRO A 24 -10.44 6.79 13.47
C PRO A 24 -10.35 6.11 14.86
N ASP A 25 -11.21 6.51 15.81
CA ASP A 25 -11.20 5.95 17.17
C ASP A 25 -11.55 4.45 17.19
N ASP A 26 -12.50 4.03 16.35
CA ASP A 26 -12.87 2.62 16.20
C ASP A 26 -11.73 1.81 15.57
N VAL A 27 -11.02 2.39 14.60
CA VAL A 27 -9.85 1.76 13.98
C VAL A 27 -8.75 1.54 15.01
N VAL A 28 -8.45 2.54 15.84
CA VAL A 28 -7.40 2.42 16.88
C VAL A 28 -7.74 1.30 17.86
N ARG A 29 -8.99 1.26 18.36
CA ARG A 29 -9.46 0.19 19.26
C ARG A 29 -9.37 -1.20 18.62
N GLU A 30 -9.68 -1.32 17.33
CA GLU A 30 -9.55 -2.58 16.59
C GLU A 30 -8.10 -3.01 16.44
N VAL A 31 -7.20 -2.05 16.18
CA VAL A 31 -5.77 -2.29 16.04
C VAL A 31 -5.18 -2.80 17.36
N GLU A 32 -5.54 -2.20 18.50
CA GLU A 32 -5.06 -2.57 19.83
C GLU A 32 -5.43 -4.01 20.21
N ARG A 33 -6.62 -4.48 19.83
CA ARG A 33 -7.10 -5.85 20.12
C ARG A 33 -6.64 -6.91 19.11
N SER A 34 -5.95 -6.51 18.04
CA SER A 34 -5.64 -7.40 16.91
C SER A 34 -4.40 -8.26 17.15
N GLU A 35 -4.62 -9.52 17.55
CA GLU A 35 -3.55 -10.53 17.67
C GLU A 35 -2.80 -10.80 16.36
N ARG A 36 -3.45 -10.59 15.21
CA ARG A 36 -2.79 -10.70 13.90
C ARG A 36 -1.78 -9.58 13.69
N LEU A 37 -2.15 -8.33 14.01
CA LEU A 37 -1.25 -7.20 13.88
C LEU A 37 -0.12 -7.25 14.92
N ARG A 38 -0.38 -7.75 16.13
CA ARG A 38 0.65 -7.95 17.16
C ARG A 38 1.79 -8.88 16.72
N ARG A 39 1.49 -9.86 15.87
CA ARG A 39 2.48 -10.79 15.29
C ARG A 39 3.13 -10.29 14.02
N LEU A 40 2.74 -9.10 13.53
CA LEU A 40 3.30 -8.55 12.30
C LEU A 40 4.73 -8.06 12.57
N HIS A 41 5.71 -8.79 12.05
CA HIS A 41 7.10 -8.36 12.11
C HIS A 41 7.34 -7.21 11.14
N ARG A 42 7.91 -6.11 11.65
CA ARG A 42 8.40 -5.01 10.82
C ARG A 42 9.47 -5.55 9.89
N ARG A 43 9.20 -5.55 8.59
CA ARG A 43 10.23 -5.69 7.57
C ARG A 43 10.62 -4.29 7.12
N VAL A 44 11.84 -3.87 7.46
CA VAL A 44 12.41 -2.68 6.85
C VAL A 44 12.81 -3.11 5.44
N TYR A 45 12.08 -2.63 4.46
CA TYR A 45 12.50 -2.72 3.06
C TYR A 45 13.14 -1.37 2.75
N HIS A 46 14.47 -1.34 2.65
CA HIS A 46 15.11 -0.18 2.06
C HIS A 46 14.66 -0.07 0.61
N PRO A 47 14.44 1.15 0.10
CA PRO A 47 14.01 1.38 -1.29
C PRO A 47 14.88 0.66 -2.34
N LEU A 48 16.12 0.33 -1.98
CA LEU A 48 17.11 -0.38 -2.81
C LEU A 48 17.41 -1.83 -2.37
N ASP A 49 16.69 -2.37 -1.38
CA ASP A 49 16.85 -3.79 -0.96
C ASP A 49 16.24 -4.78 -1.95
N LYS A 50 15.47 -4.29 -2.93
CA LYS A 50 15.03 -5.11 -4.05
C LYS A 50 16.27 -5.51 -4.84
N PRO A 51 16.52 -6.81 -5.09
CA PRO A 51 17.58 -7.19 -6.01
C PRO A 51 17.37 -6.40 -7.29
N LEU A 52 18.42 -5.67 -7.70
CA LEU A 52 18.44 -4.86 -8.92
C LEU A 52 17.68 -5.66 -9.98
N LEU A 53 16.56 -5.12 -10.48
CA LEU A 53 15.74 -5.72 -11.51
C LEU A 53 16.67 -6.42 -12.50
N ASP A 54 16.50 -7.73 -12.70
CA ASP A 54 17.30 -8.51 -13.66
C ASP A 54 17.53 -7.64 -14.89
N ARG A 55 18.79 -7.50 -15.31
CA ARG A 55 19.34 -6.46 -16.21
C ARG A 55 18.49 -6.10 -17.45
N VAL A 56 17.55 -6.95 -17.82
CA VAL A 56 16.45 -6.72 -18.77
C VAL A 56 15.55 -5.52 -18.39
N GLY A 57 15.25 -5.31 -17.10
CA GLY A 57 14.42 -4.21 -16.62
C GLY A 57 15.15 -2.88 -16.43
N ALA A 58 16.48 -2.93 -16.25
CA ALA A 58 17.30 -1.74 -16.00
C ALA A 58 17.33 -0.77 -17.20
N ARG A 59 17.27 -1.28 -18.44
CA ARG A 59 17.23 -0.43 -19.63
C ARG A 59 15.89 0.30 -19.76
N ARG A 60 14.78 -0.40 -19.51
CA ARG A 60 13.45 0.20 -19.48
C ARG A 60 13.30 1.24 -18.38
N GLN A 61 13.93 1.02 -17.23
CA GLN A 61 13.96 1.99 -16.14
C GLN A 61 14.74 3.25 -16.54
N ALA A 62 15.92 3.11 -17.14
CA ALA A 62 16.70 4.24 -17.62
C ALA A 62 15.93 5.07 -18.66
N ASP A 63 15.23 4.42 -19.60
CA ASP A 63 14.39 5.11 -20.59
C ASP A 63 13.23 5.90 -19.93
N LEU A 64 12.69 5.41 -18.80
CA LEU A 64 11.64 6.09 -18.04
C LEU A 64 12.17 7.25 -17.20
N ASP A 65 13.34 7.08 -16.58
CA ASP A 65 14.01 8.12 -15.79
C ASP A 65 14.40 9.30 -16.70
N GLU A 66 14.91 9.04 -17.91
CA GLU A 66 15.23 10.07 -18.92
C GLU A 66 13.98 10.84 -19.38
N LEU A 67 12.84 10.17 -19.51
CA LEU A 67 11.55 10.79 -19.81
C LEU A 67 11.06 11.69 -18.66
N ALA A 68 11.26 11.26 -17.42
CA ALA A 68 10.87 12.03 -16.23
C ALA A 68 11.75 13.28 -16.04
N ASP A 69 13.05 13.17 -16.30
CA ASP A 69 13.99 14.30 -16.23
C ASP A 69 13.72 15.33 -17.35
N GLY A 70 13.24 14.87 -18.51
CA GLY A 70 12.84 15.72 -19.63
C GLY A 70 11.58 16.57 -19.40
N GLU A 71 10.73 16.19 -18.44
CA GLU A 71 9.52 16.94 -18.05
C GLU A 71 9.79 18.02 -16.98
N HIS A 72 11.02 18.09 -16.45
CA HIS A 72 11.40 19.01 -15.37
C HIS A 72 12.11 20.28 -15.89
N LEU A 73 11.59 20.88 -16.97
CA LEU A 73 11.94 22.22 -17.42
C LEU A 73 10.63 22.97 -17.63
N GLU A 74 10.49 24.16 -17.02
CA GLU A 74 9.30 25.03 -17.03
C GLU A 74 8.20 24.81 -15.96
N ALA A 75 8.60 24.66 -14.69
CA ALA A 75 7.77 25.17 -13.58
C ALA A 75 8.66 25.65 -12.44
N GLY A 76 9.24 26.85 -12.60
CA GLY A 76 9.73 27.60 -11.46
C GLY A 76 8.55 28.04 -10.61
N TRP A 77 8.51 27.60 -9.35
CA TRP A 77 8.19 28.29 -8.09
C TRP A 77 8.10 27.25 -6.97
#